data_AF-A0A853ILB8-F1
#
_entry.id   AF-A0A853ILB8-F1
#
_cell.length_a   1.000
_cell.length_b   1.000
_cell.length_c   1.000
_cell.angle_alpha   90.00
_cell.angle_beta   90.00
_cell.angle_gamma   90.00
#
_symmetry.space_group_name_H-M   'P 1'
#
loop_
_entity.id
_entity.type
_entity.pdbx_description
1 polymer ?
#
loop_
_entity_poly.entity_id
_entity_poly.type
_entity_poly.pdbx_seq_one_letter_code
_entity_poly.pdbx_strand_id
1 'polypeptide(L)'
;MNKTHFIDSNGNPAGGTTSGRGFAISWQNGPLDANGERLPPNGAFVEDIINAAKDRLEFYQESKFCCDYNAEAIKHLESAINVLNSRTANREKRGVEGTHEV
;
A
#
# COMPACT_ATOMS: atom_id res chain seq x y z
N MET A 1 17.52 0.16 7.82
CA MET A 1 16.44 0.25 6.82
C MET A 1 16.72 1.49 6.00
N ASN A 2 16.81 1.35 4.68
CA ASN A 2 17.09 2.45 3.78
C ASN A 2 15.77 2.88 3.14
N LYS A 3 15.50 4.18 3.11
CA LYS A 3 14.28 4.73 2.53
C LYS A 3 14.63 5.94 1.66
N THR A 4 14.05 5.97 0.48
CA THR A 4 14.12 7.11 -0.43
C THR A 4 12.72 7.34 -0.95
N HIS A 5 12.19 8.54 -0.75
CA HIS A 5 10.90 8.94 -1.30
C HIS A 5 11.17 10.00 -2.36
N PHE A 6 10.65 9.82 -3.57
CA PHE A 6 10.82 10.84 -4.60
C PHE A 6 9.63 11.79 -4.58
N ILE A 7 9.90 12.99 -5.08
CA ILE A 7 8.91 14.05 -5.27
C ILE A 7 9.05 14.46 -6.74
N ASP A 8 7.94 14.59 -7.44
CA ASP A 8 7.94 15.03 -8.84
C ASP A 8 8.25 16.53 -8.95
N SER A 9 8.35 17.05 -10.18
CA SER A 9 8.61 18.48 -10.43
C SER A 9 7.52 19.42 -9.89
N ASN A 10 6.33 18.89 -9.58
CA ASN A 10 5.18 19.64 -9.09
C ASN A 10 5.05 19.58 -7.56
N GLY A 11 5.96 18.89 -6.86
CA GLY A 11 5.91 18.72 -5.42
C GLY A 11 5.03 17.56 -4.95
N ASN A 12 4.52 16.72 -5.85
CA ASN A 12 3.69 15.57 -5.48
C ASN A 12 4.56 14.39 -5.01
N PRO A 13 4.10 13.60 -4.02
CA PRO A 13 4.74 12.32 -3.69
C PRO A 13 4.80 11.41 -4.91
N ALA A 14 6.00 10.94 -5.26
CA ALA A 14 6.23 10.11 -6.44
C ALA A 14 7.11 8.91 -6.07
N GLY A 15 6.54 7.70 -6.05
CA GLY A 15 7.27 6.45 -5.91
C GLY A 15 8.31 6.46 -4.78
N GLY A 16 9.50 5.95 -5.10
CA GLY A 16 10.59 5.77 -4.15
C GLY A 16 10.82 4.30 -3.81
N THR A 17 11.75 4.07 -2.89
CA THR A 17 12.11 2.73 -2.45
C THR A 17 12.20 2.64 -0.93
N THR A 18 11.94 1.45 -0.42
CA THR A 18 12.17 1.13 0.99
C THR A 18 12.73 -0.28 1.08
N SER A 19 13.89 -0.43 1.71
CA SER A 19 14.59 -1.70 1.77
C SER A 19 15.23 -1.98 3.13
N GLY A 20 15.41 -3.27 3.39
CA GLY A 20 16.02 -3.77 4.61
C GLY A 20 16.50 -5.21 4.43
N ARG A 21 16.86 -5.85 5.55
CA ARG A 21 17.28 -7.26 5.50
C ARG A 21 16.08 -8.11 5.09
N GLY A 22 16.19 -8.79 3.95
CA GLY A 22 15.17 -9.72 3.45
C GLY A 22 14.00 -9.08 2.69
N PHE A 23 14.04 -7.77 2.40
CA PHE A 23 13.00 -7.14 1.58
C PHE A 23 13.50 -5.89 0.85
N ALA A 24 12.90 -5.62 -0.31
CA ALA A 24 13.02 -4.38 -1.06
C ALA A 24 11.66 -4.05 -1.69
N ILE A 25 11.20 -2.82 -1.48
CA ILE A 25 9.92 -2.32 -1.98
C ILE A 25 10.24 -1.17 -2.94
N SER A 26 9.67 -1.25 -4.15
CA SER A 26 9.56 -0.12 -5.07
C SER A 26 8.13 0.38 -5.00
N TRP A 27 7.92 1.63 -4.59
CA TRP A 27 6.58 2.21 -4.44
C TRP A 27 6.02 2.63 -5.79
N GLN A 28 4.69 2.55 -5.95
CA GLN A 28 3.98 3.05 -7.11
C GLN A 28 4.40 4.49 -7.40
N ASN A 29 4.89 4.70 -8.62
CA ASN A 29 5.39 5.98 -9.08
C ASN A 29 4.37 6.67 -9.98
N GLY A 30 3.78 7.73 -9.44
CA GLY A 30 2.83 8.57 -10.16
C GLY A 30 1.41 7.97 -10.25
N PRO A 31 0.50 8.76 -10.87
CA PRO A 31 -0.91 8.43 -11.02
C PRO A 31 -1.12 7.21 -11.91
N LEU A 32 -2.21 6.47 -11.67
CA LEU A 32 -2.65 5.39 -12.55
C LEU A 32 -3.45 5.91 -13.75
N ASP A 33 -3.93 7.14 -13.71
CA ASP A 33 -4.57 7.80 -14.84
C ASP A 33 -3.60 8.85 -15.41
N ALA A 34 -3.21 8.66 -16.66
CA ALA A 34 -2.44 9.63 -17.42
C ALA A 34 -3.20 9.98 -18.70
N ASN A 35 -3.69 11.22 -18.79
CA ASN A 35 -4.43 11.75 -19.94
C ASN A 35 -5.70 10.96 -20.31
N GLY A 36 -6.40 10.38 -19.34
CA GLY A 36 -7.63 9.62 -19.56
C GLY A 36 -7.40 8.15 -19.93
N GLU A 37 -6.14 7.69 -19.91
CA GLU A 37 -5.79 6.29 -20.04
C GLU A 37 -5.34 5.72 -18.70
N ARG A 38 -5.96 4.61 -18.28
CA ARG A 38 -5.53 3.88 -17.08
C ARG A 38 -4.28 3.07 -17.38
N LEU A 39 -3.18 3.46 -16.79
CA LEU A 39 -1.90 2.77 -16.84
C LEU A 39 -1.87 1.58 -15.85
N PRO A 40 -1.13 0.51 -16.19
CA PRO A 40 -0.86 -0.55 -15.21
C PRO A 40 0.01 -0.02 -14.06
N PRO A 41 -0.16 -0.55 -12.84
CA PRO A 41 0.76 -0.26 -11.74
C PRO A 41 2.21 -0.58 -12.08
N ASN A 42 3.13 0.27 -11.62
CA ASN A 42 4.58 0.16 -11.82
C ASN A 42 5.35 -0.04 -10.50
N GLY A 43 4.65 -0.08 -9.36
CA GLY A 43 5.22 -0.35 -8.05
C GLY A 43 4.13 -0.75 -7.05
N ALA A 44 4.56 -1.02 -5.81
CA ALA A 44 3.68 -1.41 -4.72
C ALA A 44 2.86 -0.23 -4.21
N PHE A 45 1.60 -0.50 -3.88
CA PHE A 45 0.79 0.32 -3.00
C PHE A 45 1.07 -0.04 -1.53
N VAL A 46 0.65 0.82 -0.61
CA VAL A 46 0.78 0.55 0.84
C VAL A 46 -0.05 -0.68 1.21
N GLU A 47 -1.23 -0.80 0.59
CA GLU A 47 -2.19 -1.88 0.71
C GLU A 47 -1.56 -3.24 0.34
N ASP A 48 -0.70 -3.31 -0.69
CA ASP A 48 0.00 -4.55 -1.09
C ASP A 48 0.92 -5.05 0.03
N ILE A 49 1.63 -4.13 0.68
CA ILE A 49 2.59 -4.46 1.74
C ILE A 49 1.86 -4.82 3.04
N ILE A 50 0.74 -4.16 3.35
CA ILE A 50 -0.12 -4.52 4.49
C ILE A 50 -0.70 -5.92 4.28
N ASN A 51 -1.18 -6.24 3.08
CA ASN A 51 -1.68 -7.59 2.76
C ASN A 51 -0.59 -8.65 2.88
N ALA A 52 0.62 -8.39 2.39
CA ALA A 52 1.75 -9.32 2.53
C ALA A 52 2.12 -9.56 4.01
N ALA A 53 2.08 -8.52 4.84
CA ALA A 53 2.29 -8.65 6.28
C ALA A 53 1.16 -9.45 6.97
N LYS A 54 -0.10 -9.20 6.56
CA LYS A 54 -1.28 -9.90 7.08
C LYS A 54 -1.24 -11.38 6.75
N ASP A 55 -1.02 -11.73 5.48
CA ASP A 55 -0.87 -13.13 5.02
C ASP A 55 0.20 -13.88 5.82
N ARG A 56 1.33 -13.22 6.09
CA ARG A 56 2.39 -13.83 6.89
C ARG A 56 1.97 -14.10 8.34
N LEU A 57 1.18 -13.21 8.94
CA LEU A 57 0.65 -13.40 10.30
C LEU A 57 -0.46 -14.45 10.33
N GLU A 58 -1.33 -14.51 9.31
CA GLU A 58 -2.35 -15.54 9.15
C GLU A 58 -1.69 -16.93 9.10
N PHE A 59 -0.62 -17.08 8.32
CA PHE A 59 0.17 -18.31 8.28
C PHE A 59 0.72 -18.72 9.65
N TYR A 60 1.19 -17.77 10.47
CA TYR A 60 1.61 -18.08 11.84
C TYR A 60 0.43 -18.45 12.74
N GLN A 61 -0.68 -17.73 12.61
CA GLN A 61 -1.89 -17.93 13.38
C GLN A 61 -2.59 -19.26 13.11
N GLU A 62 -2.45 -19.80 11.90
CA GLU A 62 -2.97 -21.13 11.52
C GLU A 62 -2.05 -22.28 11.96
N SER A 63 -0.84 -21.95 12.41
CA SER A 63 0.17 -22.94 12.80
C SER A 63 0.20 -23.16 14.32
N LYS A 64 1.13 -24.01 14.79
CA LYS A 64 1.44 -24.17 16.22
C LYS A 64 1.95 -22.90 16.91
N PHE A 65 2.24 -21.84 16.14
CA PHE A 65 2.69 -20.54 16.63
C PHE A 65 1.53 -19.53 16.78
N CYS A 66 0.29 -20.01 16.79
CA CYS A 66 -0.88 -19.18 17.04
C CYS A 66 -0.81 -18.51 18.43
N CYS A 67 -1.21 -17.24 18.50
CA CYS A 67 -1.26 -16.49 19.75
C CYS A 67 -2.19 -15.27 19.64
N ASP A 68 -2.59 -14.73 20.79
CA ASP A 68 -3.52 -13.59 20.83
C ASP A 68 -2.93 -12.33 20.17
N TYR A 69 -1.61 -12.12 20.26
CA TYR A 69 -0.93 -11.00 19.63
C TYR A 69 -0.96 -11.06 18.10
N ASN A 70 -0.82 -12.26 17.51
CA ASN A 70 -0.95 -12.42 16.06
C ASN A 70 -2.39 -12.09 15.63
N ALA A 71 -3.38 -12.61 16.34
CA ALA A 71 -4.79 -12.35 16.06
C ALA A 71 -5.15 -10.86 16.20
N GLU A 72 -4.63 -10.17 17.21
CA GLU A 72 -4.81 -8.73 17.39
C GLU A 72 -4.15 -7.92 16.26
N ALA A 73 -2.92 -8.26 15.89
CA ALA A 73 -2.22 -7.61 14.79
C ALA A 73 -2.95 -7.79 13.46
N ILE A 74 -3.47 -8.98 13.16
CA ILE A 74 -4.29 -9.24 11.96
C ILE A 74 -5.50 -8.30 11.91
N LYS A 75 -6.26 -8.17 13.01
CA LYS A 75 -7.41 -7.26 13.09
C LYS A 75 -7.04 -5.81 12.80
N HIS A 76 -5.88 -5.35 13.28
CA HIS A 76 -5.40 -3.99 13.01
C HIS A 76 -5.01 -3.79 11.55
N LEU A 77 -4.37 -4.79 10.92
CA LEU A 77 -4.05 -4.73 9.49
C LEU A 77 -5.32 -4.74 8.64
N GLU A 78 -6.33 -5.54 8.98
CA GLU A 78 -7.64 -5.53 8.33
C GLU A 78 -8.33 -4.17 8.47
N SER A 79 -8.31 -3.58 9.66
CA SER A 79 -8.84 -2.24 9.89
C SER A 79 -8.12 -1.19 9.03
N ALA A 80 -6.79 -1.29 8.89
CA ALA A 80 -6.02 -0.39 8.04
C ALA A 80 -6.41 -0.54 6.57
N ILE A 81 -6.52 -1.78 6.07
CA ILE A 81 -6.98 -2.07 4.70
C ILE A 81 -8.38 -1.49 4.45
N ASN A 82 -9.31 -1.67 5.39
CA ASN A 82 -10.67 -1.15 5.26
C ASN A 82 -10.71 0.39 5.14
N VAL A 83 -9.89 1.08 5.94
CA VAL A 83 -9.76 2.54 5.88
C VAL A 83 -9.16 2.98 4.54
N LEU A 84 -8.13 2.28 4.05
CA LEU A 84 -7.47 2.59 2.78
C LEU A 84 -8.39 2.34 1.57
N ASN A 85 -9.14 1.23 1.57
CA ASN A 85 -10.16 0.95 0.55
C ASN A 85 -11.27 2.00 0.57
N SER A 86 -11.70 2.44 1.76
CA SER A 86 -12.70 3.51 1.88
C SER A 86 -12.20 4.83 1.32
N ARG A 87 -10.91 5.14 1.49
CA ARG A 87 -10.25 6.30 0.86
C ARG A 87 -10.26 6.16 -0.67
N THR A 88 -9.92 5.00 -1.21
CA THR A 88 -9.96 4.76 -2.67
C THR A 88 -11.37 4.93 -3.21
N ALA A 89 -12.38 4.28 -2.61
CA ALA A 89 -13.78 4.42 -3.00
C ALA A 89 -14.29 5.87 -2.91
N ASN A 90 -13.83 6.64 -1.92
CA ASN A 90 -14.13 8.07 -1.83
C ASN A 90 -13.54 8.86 -3.02
N ARG A 91 -12.30 8.56 -3.42
CA ARG A 91 -11.66 9.18 -4.58
C ARG A 91 -12.35 8.81 -5.88
N GLU A 92 -12.76 7.56 -6.04
CA GLU A 92 -13.53 7.09 -7.21
C GLU A 92 -14.86 7.83 -7.32
N LYS A 93 -15.59 7.95 -6.20
CA LYS A 93 -16.87 8.69 -6.15
C LYS A 93 -16.72 10.16 -6.54
N ARG A 94 -15.53 10.74 -6.31
CA ARG A 94 -15.20 12.12 -6.66
C ARG A 94 -14.62 12.25 -8.07
N GLY A 95 -14.35 11.14 -8.77
CA GLY A 95 -13.74 11.13 -10.10
C GLY A 95 -12.24 11.44 -10.10
N VAL A 96 -11.56 11.33 -8.95
CA VAL A 96 -10.14 11.69 -8.78
C VAL A 96 -9.26 10.49 -8.40
N GLU A 97 -9.80 9.27 -8.47
CA GLU A 97 -8.98 8.07 -8.26
C GLU A 97 -7.90 7.98 -9.33
N GLY A 98 -6.70 7.57 -8.93
CA GLY A 98 -5.59 7.45 -9.87
C GLY A 98 -5.03 8.78 -10.37
N THR A 99 -5.46 9.96 -9.90
CA THR A 99 -4.90 11.28 -10.27
C THR A 99 -4.18 11.96 -9.11
N HIS A 100 -3.51 13.09 -9.35
CA HIS A 100 -2.97 13.97 -8.30
C HIS A 100 -3.99 14.98 -7.75
N GLU A 101 -5.24 14.91 -8.20
CA GLU A 101 -6.27 15.83 -7.74
C GLU A 101 -6.67 15.49 -6.30
N VAL A 102 -6.79 16.55 -5.48
CA VAL A 102 -7.11 16.45 -4.05
C VAL A 102 -8.58 16.31 -3.84
#